data_AF-A0A221K9J4-F1
#
_entry.id   AF-A0A221K9J4-F1
#
_cell.length_a   1.000
_cell.length_b   1.000
_cell.length_c   1.000
_cell.angle_alpha   90.00
_cell.angle_beta   90.00
_cell.angle_gamma   90.00
#
_symmetry.space_group_name_H-M   'P 1'
#
loop_
_entity.id
_entity.type
_entity.pdbx_description
1 polymer ?
#
loop_
_entity_poly.entity_id
_entity_poly.type
_entity_poly.pdbx_seq_one_letter_code
_entity_poly.pdbx_strand_id
1 'polypeptide(L)'
;MRFSIRTPSRFTLMETGLLGLSLALPLGLLVLPDAASGQDRPFTSMEIARDDADACRVPKPPMDLAETAYLRNGYRAILRILIAEEALASETCICLLGNFTWDQALGALPRFQTSDNPRLPFKVLDLYAQADALEAQVVEACAK
;
A
#
# COMPACT_ATOMS: atom_id res chain seq x y z
N MET A 1 -29.64 30.81 -29.99
CA MET A 1 -30.04 29.84 -31.04
C MET A 1 -29.77 28.43 -30.51
N ARG A 2 -30.80 27.56 -30.54
CA ARG A 2 -30.77 26.13 -30.19
C ARG A 2 -30.35 25.31 -31.41
N PHE A 3 -29.70 24.17 -31.20
CA PHE A 3 -29.95 22.82 -31.76
C PHE A 3 -28.97 21.89 -30.99
N SER A 4 -29.32 21.05 -30.01
CA SER A 4 -30.22 19.89 -29.97
C SER A 4 -29.93 18.84 -31.05
N ILE A 5 -29.43 17.66 -30.64
CA ILE A 5 -29.67 16.30 -31.17
C ILE A 5 -29.10 15.34 -30.10
N ARG A 6 -29.95 14.75 -29.24
CA ARG A 6 -30.59 13.42 -29.34
C ARG A 6 -29.63 12.23 -29.29
N THR A 7 -29.63 11.56 -28.13
CA THR A 7 -29.50 10.11 -27.95
C THR A 7 -30.51 9.36 -28.82
N PRO A 8 -30.18 8.16 -29.31
CA PRO A 8 -30.69 6.93 -28.69
C PRO A 8 -29.60 5.82 -28.75
N SER A 9 -29.73 4.57 -28.33
CA SER A 9 -30.85 3.68 -28.05
C SER A 9 -30.25 2.50 -27.28
N ARG A 10 -30.84 2.07 -26.15
CA ARG A 10 -31.59 0.81 -26.06
C ARG A 10 -30.99 -0.34 -26.89
N PHE A 11 -30.18 -1.17 -26.25
CA PHE A 11 -30.07 -2.57 -26.64
C PHE A 11 -31.20 -3.35 -25.98
N THR A 12 -32.12 -3.78 -26.84
CA THR A 12 -33.07 -4.90 -26.74
C THR A 12 -32.39 -6.16 -26.19
N LEU A 13 -32.94 -6.82 -25.15
CA LEU A 13 -34.01 -7.83 -25.22
C LEU A 13 -33.55 -9.11 -25.93
N MET A 14 -33.27 -10.20 -25.19
CA MET A 14 -34.18 -11.34 -25.01
C MET A 14 -33.46 -12.57 -24.41
N GLU A 15 -34.20 -13.25 -23.53
CA GLU A 15 -34.22 -14.71 -23.26
C GLU A 15 -32.95 -15.44 -22.81
N THR A 16 -32.93 -15.73 -21.51
CA THR A 16 -32.43 -17.02 -21.02
C THR A 16 -33.53 -17.65 -20.17
N GLY A 17 -34.11 -18.73 -20.68
CA GLY A 17 -35.22 -19.46 -20.05
C GLY A 17 -34.88 -19.96 -18.65
N LEU A 18 -35.74 -19.61 -17.69
CA LEU A 18 -35.75 -20.22 -16.36
C LEU A 18 -36.56 -21.53 -16.44
N LEU A 19 -35.86 -22.63 -16.70
CA LEU A 19 -36.40 -23.98 -16.50
C LEU A 19 -36.10 -24.45 -15.07
N GLY A 20 -37.16 -24.76 -14.34
CA GLY A 20 -37.15 -25.81 -13.31
C GLY A 20 -36.75 -25.39 -11.90
N LEU A 21 -37.72 -24.95 -11.11
CA LEU A 21 -37.69 -25.14 -9.66
C LEU A 21 -37.64 -26.64 -9.35
N SER A 22 -36.61 -27.07 -8.63
CA SER A 22 -36.62 -28.33 -7.89
C SER A 22 -36.02 -28.05 -6.51
N LEU A 23 -36.90 -27.66 -5.58
CA LEU A 23 -36.61 -27.59 -4.16
C LEU A 23 -36.55 -29.01 -3.60
N ALA A 24 -35.40 -29.66 -3.71
CA ALA A 24 -35.04 -30.75 -2.83
C ALA A 24 -34.23 -30.16 -1.68
N LEU A 25 -34.91 -29.84 -0.58
CA LEU A 25 -34.27 -29.39 0.66
C LEU A 25 -33.80 -30.65 1.41
N PRO A 26 -32.49 -30.99 1.44
CA PRO A 26 -32.05 -32.01 2.37
C PRO A 26 -32.15 -31.39 3.76
N LEU A 27 -32.76 -32.10 4.72
CA LEU A 27 -32.56 -31.81 6.14
C LEU A 27 -31.07 -31.98 6.43
N GLY A 28 -30.28 -30.94 6.19
CA GLY A 28 -28.93 -30.84 6.68
C GLY A 28 -29.03 -30.72 8.19
N LEU A 29 -28.48 -31.69 8.91
CA LEU A 29 -28.21 -31.54 10.34
C LEU A 29 -27.54 -30.18 10.54
N LEU A 30 -28.16 -29.30 11.32
CA LEU A 30 -27.51 -28.14 11.90
C LEU A 30 -26.45 -28.66 12.89
N VAL A 31 -25.29 -29.07 12.38
CA VAL A 31 -24.08 -29.08 13.18
C VAL A 31 -23.75 -27.60 13.37
N LEU A 32 -24.15 -27.06 14.52
CA LEU A 32 -23.63 -25.80 15.01
C LEU A 32 -22.10 -25.94 14.98
N PRO A 33 -21.35 -25.14 14.21
CA PRO A 33 -19.91 -25.15 14.36
C PRO A 33 -19.64 -24.76 15.80
N ASP A 34 -19.08 -25.69 16.57
CA ASP A 34 -18.63 -25.42 17.90
C ASP A 34 -17.59 -24.31 17.78
N ALA A 35 -17.97 -23.08 18.14
CA ALA A 35 -17.10 -21.90 18.10
C ALA A 35 -16.00 -21.97 19.18
N ALA A 36 -15.74 -23.15 19.72
CA ALA A 36 -14.71 -23.46 20.69
C ALA A 36 -13.89 -24.70 20.28
N SER A 37 -13.32 -24.68 19.08
CA SER A 37 -12.04 -25.36 18.88
C SER A 37 -11.06 -24.39 18.24
N GLY A 38 -10.49 -23.52 19.08
CA GLY A 38 -9.21 -22.90 18.77
C GLY A 38 -8.18 -24.02 18.65
N GLN A 39 -8.11 -24.64 17.47
CA GLN A 39 -6.99 -25.52 17.15
C GLN A 39 -5.75 -24.65 17.23
N ASP A 40 -4.90 -24.95 18.21
CA ASP A 40 -3.57 -24.38 18.41
C ASP A 40 -2.70 -24.82 17.23
N ARG A 41 -2.98 -24.25 16.05
CA ARG A 41 -2.14 -24.42 14.88
C ARG A 41 -1.02 -23.40 15.06
N PRO A 42 0.23 -23.83 15.26
CA PRO A 42 1.34 -22.88 15.28
C PRO A 42 1.31 -22.10 13.96
N PHE A 43 1.39 -20.77 14.06
CA PHE A 43 1.56 -19.93 12.87
C PHE A 43 2.88 -20.32 12.21
N THR A 44 2.82 -21.12 11.14
CA THR A 44 3.98 -21.40 10.31
C THR A 44 4.25 -20.14 9.49
N SER A 45 5.29 -19.40 9.88
CA SER A 45 5.78 -18.26 9.11
C SER A 45 6.12 -18.71 7.69
N MET A 46 5.48 -18.12 6.69
CA MET A 46 5.83 -18.36 5.29
C MET A 46 7.02 -17.47 4.97
N GLU A 47 8.22 -18.05 4.92
CA GLU A 47 9.43 -17.37 4.44
C GLU A 47 9.22 -17.08 2.94
N ILE A 48 9.03 -15.81 2.58
CA ILE A 48 8.94 -15.38 1.19
C ILE A 48 10.37 -15.09 0.73
N ALA A 49 10.81 -15.76 -0.34
CA ALA A 49 12.12 -15.51 -0.94
C ALA A 49 12.25 -14.03 -1.30
N ARG A 50 13.33 -13.41 -0.82
CA ARG A 50 13.63 -11.99 -0.98
C ARG A 50 14.12 -11.75 -2.42
N ASP A 51 13.42 -10.94 -3.21
CA ASP A 51 13.85 -10.59 -4.57
C ASP A 51 15.07 -9.65 -4.52
N ASP A 52 15.89 -9.56 -5.57
CA ASP A 52 17.05 -8.64 -5.59
C ASP A 52 16.63 -7.16 -5.46
N ALA A 53 15.42 -6.81 -5.93
CA ALA A 53 14.80 -5.49 -5.73
C ALA A 53 14.62 -5.14 -4.23
N ASP A 54 14.63 -6.15 -3.35
CA ASP A 54 14.44 -5.98 -1.93
C ASP A 54 15.71 -5.54 -1.20
N ALA A 55 16.89 -5.61 -1.85
CA ALA A 55 18.14 -5.08 -1.32
C ALA A 55 18.12 -3.54 -1.22
N CYS A 56 17.38 -2.88 -2.12
CA CYS A 56 17.23 -1.41 -2.13
C CYS A 56 15.99 -0.92 -1.39
N ARG A 57 15.19 -1.84 -0.83
CA ARG A 57 14.01 -1.48 -0.07
C ARG A 57 14.41 -0.92 1.29
N VAL A 58 13.91 0.26 1.63
CA VAL A 58 14.12 0.86 2.96
C VAL A 58 13.69 -0.14 4.06
N PRO A 59 14.56 -0.46 5.02
CA PRO A 59 14.28 -1.48 6.03
C PRO A 59 13.19 -1.04 7.01
N LYS A 60 12.80 -1.95 7.90
CA LYS A 60 11.97 -1.59 9.06
C LYS A 60 12.76 -0.62 9.96
N PRO A 61 12.14 0.48 10.44
CA PRO A 61 12.81 1.42 11.33
C PRO A 61 13.21 0.76 12.66
N PRO A 62 14.38 1.11 13.22
CA PRO A 62 14.79 0.71 14.56
C PRO A 62 13.73 1.08 15.61
N MET A 63 13.55 0.25 16.64
CA MET A 63 12.52 0.47 17.66
C MET A 63 12.78 1.71 18.52
N ASP A 64 14.05 2.05 18.70
CA ASP A 64 14.55 3.20 19.46
C ASP A 64 14.58 4.50 18.64
N LEU A 65 14.31 4.44 17.34
CA LEU A 65 14.27 5.63 16.46
C LEU A 65 13.24 6.67 16.92
N ALA A 66 12.08 6.22 17.41
CA ALA A 66 11.03 7.10 17.92
C ALA A 66 10.05 6.34 18.83
N GLU A 67 9.41 7.07 19.75
CA GLU A 67 8.53 6.51 20.79
C GLU A 67 7.40 5.64 20.21
N THR A 68 6.77 6.08 19.12
CA THR A 68 5.59 5.42 18.56
C THR A 68 5.86 4.80 17.20
N ALA A 69 5.13 3.72 16.90
CA ALA A 69 5.14 3.13 15.57
C ALA A 69 4.68 4.13 14.48
N TYR A 70 3.77 5.04 14.83
CA TYR A 70 3.32 6.11 13.94
C TYR A 70 4.49 6.99 13.47
N LEU A 71 5.29 7.49 14.41
CA LEU A 71 6.46 8.32 14.10
C LEU A 71 7.48 7.55 13.29
N ARG A 72 7.83 6.32 13.73
CA ARG A 72 8.77 5.45 13.01
C ARG A 72 8.32 5.16 11.57
N ASN A 73 7.04 4.92 11.36
CA ASN A 73 6.48 4.68 10.03
C ASN A 73 6.53 5.93 9.15
N GLY A 74 6.31 7.11 9.73
CA GLY A 74 6.49 8.38 9.04
C GLY A 74 7.93 8.63 8.63
N TYR A 75 8.89 8.42 9.53
CA TYR A 75 10.33 8.53 9.20
C TYR A 75 10.76 7.54 8.12
N ARG A 76 10.20 6.32 8.11
CA ARG A 76 10.41 5.37 7.00
C ARG A 76 9.90 5.93 5.67
N ALA A 77 8.71 6.53 5.64
CA ALA A 77 8.18 7.15 4.43
C ALA A 77 9.02 8.34 3.97
N ILE A 78 9.45 9.21 4.90
CA ILE A 78 10.35 10.32 4.60
C ILE A 78 11.68 9.82 4.00
N LEU A 79 12.29 8.78 4.59
CA LEU A 79 13.53 8.20 4.07
C LEU A 79 13.36 7.69 2.63
N ARG A 80 12.23 7.04 2.32
CA ARG A 80 11.88 6.62 0.95
C ARG A 80 11.78 7.82 0.00
N ILE A 81 11.09 8.88 0.42
CA ILE A 81 10.95 10.12 -0.36
C ILE A 81 12.32 10.71 -0.67
N LEU A 82 13.19 10.86 0.32
CA LEU A 82 14.53 11.43 0.14
C LEU A 82 15.38 10.63 -0.85
N ILE A 83 15.36 9.30 -0.76
CA ILE A 83 16.09 8.42 -1.67
C ILE A 83 15.56 8.55 -3.10
N ALA A 84 14.23 8.54 -3.27
CA ALA A 84 13.61 8.63 -4.59
C ALA A 84 13.80 10.02 -5.23
N GLU A 85 13.72 11.09 -4.44
CA GLU A 85 14.04 12.45 -4.89
C GLU A 85 15.49 12.55 -5.39
N GLU A 86 16.45 11.99 -4.65
CA GLU A 86 17.86 11.98 -5.06
C GLU A 86 18.09 11.14 -6.32
N ALA A 87 17.44 9.97 -6.42
CA ALA A 87 17.53 9.13 -7.62
C ALA A 87 17.05 9.89 -8.87
N LEU A 88 15.92 10.61 -8.77
CA LEU A 88 15.39 11.44 -9.85
C LEU A 88 16.29 12.64 -10.15
N ALA A 89 16.78 13.34 -9.12
CA ALA A 89 17.59 14.54 -9.28
C ALA A 89 18.98 14.26 -9.88
N SER A 90 19.58 13.11 -9.53
CA SER A 90 20.87 12.66 -10.06
C SER A 90 20.75 11.79 -11.31
N GLU A 91 19.52 11.55 -11.79
CA GLU A 91 19.19 10.66 -12.90
C GLU A 91 19.86 9.27 -12.79
N THR A 92 19.95 8.75 -11.57
CA THR A 92 20.64 7.48 -11.30
C THR A 92 19.67 6.34 -11.01
N CYS A 93 20.00 5.18 -11.55
CA CYS A 93 19.22 3.95 -11.41
C CYS A 93 19.87 2.93 -10.48
N ILE A 94 20.91 3.36 -9.74
CA ILE A 94 21.60 2.51 -8.77
C ILE A 94 20.92 2.60 -7.40
N CYS A 95 21.19 1.61 -6.57
CA CYS A 95 20.76 1.58 -5.18
C CYS A 95 21.40 2.71 -4.36
N LEU A 96 20.61 3.69 -3.91
CA LEU A 96 21.10 4.80 -3.08
C LEU A 96 20.89 4.59 -1.58
N LEU A 97 20.27 3.49 -1.14
CA LEU A 97 19.92 3.26 0.27
C LEU A 97 21.12 3.43 1.22
N GLY A 98 22.33 3.01 0.81
CA GLY A 98 23.55 3.14 1.61
C GLY A 98 24.03 4.59 1.85
N ASN A 99 23.51 5.55 1.07
CA ASN A 99 23.85 6.97 1.19
C ASN A 99 22.91 7.74 2.13
N PHE A 100 21.86 7.06 2.62
CA PHE A 100 20.82 7.67 3.42
C PHE A 100 20.70 7.02 4.80
N THR A 101 20.45 7.85 5.80
CA THR A 101 20.40 7.50 7.22
C THR A 101 19.08 7.92 7.83
N TRP A 102 18.74 7.32 8.98
CA TRP A 102 17.56 7.73 9.73
C TRP A 102 17.64 9.18 10.22
N ASP A 103 18.83 9.67 10.57
CA ASP A 103 19.04 11.06 11.00
C ASP A 103 18.70 12.07 9.90
N GLN A 104 18.94 11.73 8.63
CA GLN A 104 18.49 12.57 7.51
C GLN A 104 16.97 12.61 7.41
N ALA A 105 16.28 11.49 7.65
CA ALA A 105 14.82 11.49 7.69
C ALA A 105 14.26 12.30 8.87
N LEU A 106 14.88 12.20 10.05
CA LEU A 106 14.57 13.03 11.22
C LEU A 106 14.78 14.52 10.93
N GLY A 107 15.92 14.89 10.34
CA GLY A 107 16.25 16.27 9.99
C GLY A 107 15.36 16.85 8.88
N ALA A 108 14.80 16.00 8.02
CA ALA A 108 13.88 16.40 6.97
C ALA A 108 12.43 16.59 7.45
N LEU A 109 12.08 16.20 8.68
CA LEU A 109 10.71 16.28 9.23
C LEU A 109 10.03 17.65 8.98
N PRO A 110 10.69 18.81 9.16
CA PRO A 110 10.04 20.11 8.97
C PRO A 110 9.46 20.32 7.56
N ARG A 111 10.00 19.64 6.52
CA ARG A 111 9.48 19.70 5.14
C ARG A 111 8.11 19.05 5.00
N PHE A 112 7.77 18.14 5.90
CA PHE A 112 6.61 17.26 5.84
C PHE A 112 5.62 17.53 6.97
N GLN A 113 5.93 18.48 7.85
CA GLN A 113 5.12 18.79 9.01
C GLN A 113 3.80 19.44 8.60
N THR A 114 2.69 18.85 9.02
CA THR A 114 1.32 19.35 8.82
C THR A 114 0.67 19.80 10.12
N SER A 115 1.31 19.55 11.27
CA SER A 115 0.80 19.91 12.60
C SER A 115 1.94 20.16 13.59
N ASP A 116 1.71 21.06 14.54
CA ASP A 116 2.61 21.31 15.67
C ASP A 116 2.49 20.25 16.79
N ASN A 117 1.58 19.28 16.66
CA ASN A 117 1.47 18.20 17.63
C ASN A 117 2.69 17.25 17.50
N PRO A 118 3.57 17.14 18.51
CA PRO A 118 4.76 16.29 18.42
C PRO A 118 4.44 14.79 18.30
N ARG A 119 3.23 14.36 18.67
CA ARG A 119 2.76 12.98 18.52
C ARG A 119 2.18 12.68 17.14
N LEU A 120 1.74 13.72 16.41
CA LEU A 120 1.08 13.64 15.11
C LEU A 120 1.57 14.73 14.15
N PRO A 121 2.88 14.86 13.90
CA PRO A 121 3.43 16.01 13.19
C PRO A 121 3.12 16.01 11.68
N PHE A 122 2.83 14.87 11.09
CA PHE A 122 2.60 14.68 9.64
C PHE A 122 1.49 13.66 9.40
N LYS A 123 0.93 13.58 8.19
CA LYS A 123 -0.01 12.51 7.81
C LYS A 123 0.75 11.34 7.20
N VAL A 124 0.93 10.26 7.97
CA VAL A 124 1.71 9.09 7.53
C VAL A 124 1.24 8.52 6.20
N LEU A 125 -0.08 8.38 5.98
CA LEU A 125 -0.61 7.82 4.74
C LEU A 125 -0.28 8.69 3.51
N ASP A 126 -0.31 10.02 3.66
CA ASP A 126 0.03 10.94 2.58
C ASP A 126 1.53 10.83 2.24
N LEU A 127 2.40 10.65 3.24
CA LEU A 127 3.83 10.40 3.02
C LEU A 127 4.09 9.08 2.28
N TYR A 128 3.35 8.02 2.60
CA TYR A 128 3.46 6.75 1.88
C TYR A 128 3.01 6.90 0.43
N ALA A 129 1.88 7.57 0.19
CA ALA A 129 1.41 7.83 -1.17
C ALA A 129 2.42 8.66 -1.99
N GLN A 130 3.05 9.67 -1.37
CA GLN A 130 4.11 10.46 -2.00
C GLN A 130 5.35 9.60 -2.31
N ALA A 131 5.81 8.79 -1.36
CA ALA A 131 6.93 7.88 -1.56
C ALA A 131 6.68 6.92 -2.73
N ASP A 132 5.50 6.29 -2.75
CA ASP A 132 5.11 5.34 -3.80
C ASP A 132 5.06 6.02 -5.17
N ALA A 133 4.56 7.25 -5.26
CA ALA A 133 4.51 8.02 -6.50
C ALA A 133 5.91 8.42 -7.01
N LEU A 134 6.85 8.74 -6.12
CA LEU A 134 8.23 9.04 -6.49
C LEU A 134 8.99 7.78 -6.91
N GLU A 135 8.83 6.69 -6.18
CA GLU A 135 9.43 5.40 -6.52
C GLU A 135 8.92 4.88 -7.88
N ALA A 136 7.63 5.06 -8.18
CA ALA A 136 7.10 4.75 -9.51
C ALA A 136 7.76 5.60 -10.61
N GLN A 137 7.99 6.89 -10.36
CA GLN A 137 8.71 7.75 -11.32
C GLN A 137 10.16 7.30 -11.52
N VAL A 138 10.84 6.84 -10.46
CA VAL A 138 12.20 6.28 -10.58
C VAL A 138 12.17 5.03 -11.46
N VAL A 139 11.22 4.12 -11.24
CA VAL A 139 11.07 2.90 -12.06
C VAL A 139 10.86 3.25 -13.54
N GLU A 140 9.96 4.17 -13.85
CA GLU A 140 9.70 4.62 -15.23
C GLU A 140 10.93 5.30 -15.87
N ALA A 141 11.66 6.11 -15.10
CA ALA A 141 12.88 6.77 -15.58
C ALA A 141 14.00 5.77 -15.90
N CYS A 142 14.08 4.68 -15.14
CA CYS A 142 15.12 3.66 -15.23
C CYS A 142 14.79 2.48 -16.16
N ALA A 143 13.57 2.38 -16.67
CA ALA A 143 13.15 1.36 -17.63
C ALA A 143 13.60 1.65 -19.09
N LYS A 144 14.44 2.66 -19.30
CA LYS A 144 14.91 3.12 -20.62
C LYS A 144 16.07 2.31 -21.17
#